data_AF-A0A0F4LI04-F1
#
_entry.id   AF-A0A0F4LI04-F1
#
_cell.length_a   1.000
_cell.length_b   1.000
_cell.length_c   1.000
_cell.angle_alpha   90.00
_cell.angle_beta   90.00
_cell.angle_gamma   90.00
#
_symmetry.space_group_name_H-M   'P 1'
#
loop_
_entity.id
_entity.type
_entity.pdbx_description
1 polymer ?
#
loop_
_entity_poly.entity_id
_entity_poly.type
_entity_poly.pdbx_seq_one_letter_code
_entity_poly.pdbx_strand_id
1 'polypeptide(L)'
;MADEKKESQRLTPLEIHNKEFKKRGLSGYDRHEVDSFLDQIINDYGDALDQTVDLKNEIVHLQEQVSDLQKQVKQFQQNENATKEAVGNAKIKAERIINDATVQANNTTEQAKIDTDYQRQQLETIKSDYERVKKEASGYRSYIQDLLQKAIENLNDENWQKALDQYFDTERFYPPDGAEPIMLTDEDEDVDEDEDIDEDEDIDEDADDELDNDIDDEVNFEQDIDENNDSPQPMSGDSPHTETVNTENVNDSNNGSRPTVIFPNDYKNHK
;
A
#
# COMPACT_ATOMS: atom_id res chain seq x y z
N MET A 1 24.39 -1.12 73.21
CA MET A 1 23.82 -1.96 74.28
C MET A 1 24.04 -3.39 73.84
N ALA A 2 25.09 -4.02 74.38
CA ALA A 2 25.41 -5.42 74.11
C ALA A 2 24.58 -6.25 75.10
N ASP A 3 23.65 -7.05 74.59
CA ASP A 3 23.01 -8.09 75.38
C ASP A 3 24.07 -9.14 75.72
N GLU A 4 24.73 -8.96 76.87
CA GLU A 4 25.38 -10.07 77.58
C GLU A 4 24.28 -11.05 77.99
N LYS A 5 23.92 -11.92 77.06
CA LYS A 5 23.10 -13.09 77.29
C LYS A 5 23.95 -14.00 78.18
N LYS A 6 23.83 -13.80 79.49
CA LYS A 6 24.38 -14.67 80.51
C LYS A 6 23.87 -16.07 80.20
N GLU A 7 24.69 -16.88 79.55
CA GLU A 7 24.44 -18.32 79.39
C GLU A 7 24.45 -18.88 80.81
N SER A 8 23.28 -18.86 81.43
CA SER A 8 23.01 -19.64 82.61
C SER A 8 23.24 -21.07 82.16
N GLN A 9 24.36 -21.67 82.56
CA GLN A 9 24.76 -23.01 82.18
C GLN A 9 23.58 -23.94 82.43
N ARG A 10 22.86 -24.27 81.34
CA ARG A 10 21.73 -25.17 81.39
C ARG A 10 22.32 -26.56 81.59
N LEU A 11 22.02 -27.16 82.73
CA LEU A 11 22.44 -28.52 83.04
C LEU A 11 21.93 -29.44 81.94
N THR A 12 22.81 -30.29 81.42
CA THR A 12 22.39 -31.36 80.50
C THR A 12 21.70 -32.48 81.28
N PRO A 13 20.79 -33.25 80.66
CA PRO A 13 20.19 -34.42 81.31
C PRO A 13 21.26 -35.38 81.89
N LEU A 14 22.40 -35.50 81.21
CA LEU A 14 23.55 -36.28 81.66
C LEU A 14 24.24 -35.69 82.90
N GLU A 15 24.34 -34.36 83.00
CA GLU A 15 24.87 -33.68 84.19
C GLU A 15 23.92 -33.77 85.40
N ILE A 16 22.61 -33.85 85.16
CA ILE A 16 21.61 -34.08 86.21
C ILE A 16 21.72 -35.52 86.72
N HIS A 17 21.86 -36.50 85.83
CA HIS A 17 22.05 -37.91 86.17
C HIS A 17 23.34 -38.15 86.98
N ASN A 18 24.45 -37.51 86.58
CA ASN A 18 25.75 -37.69 87.24
C ASN A 18 25.92 -36.84 88.52
N LYS A 19 24.86 -36.20 89.00
CA LYS A 19 24.95 -35.28 90.14
C LYS A 19 25.00 -36.03 91.47
N GLU A 20 26.15 -36.01 92.12
CA GLU A 20 26.28 -36.54 93.48
C GLU A 20 25.97 -35.47 94.54
N PHE A 21 25.07 -35.81 95.48
CA PHE A 21 24.75 -34.97 96.63
C PHE A 21 25.58 -35.37 97.86
N LYS A 22 26.13 -34.37 98.56
CA LYS A 22 26.80 -34.60 99.85
C LYS A 22 25.79 -35.08 100.89
N LYS A 23 26.09 -36.17 101.59
CA LYS A 23 25.25 -36.69 102.69
C LYS A 23 25.16 -35.63 103.79
N ARG A 24 23.95 -35.12 104.05
CA ARG A 24 23.65 -34.28 105.22
C ARG A 24 23.13 -35.21 106.33
N GLY A 25 23.38 -34.87 107.60
CA GLY A 25 23.07 -35.72 108.77
C GLY A 25 21.56 -36.02 108.99
N LEU A 26 21.12 -36.14 110.26
CA LEU A 26 19.80 -36.65 110.68
C LEU A 26 18.51 -35.99 110.09
N SER A 27 18.62 -35.01 109.19
CA SER A 27 17.47 -34.32 108.55
C SER A 27 17.72 -34.01 107.07
N GLY A 28 18.19 -34.99 106.29
CA GLY A 28 18.30 -34.90 104.83
C GLY A 28 17.06 -35.46 104.12
N TYR A 29 16.90 -35.13 102.83
CA TYR A 29 15.91 -35.76 101.94
C TYR A 29 16.23 -37.26 101.74
N ASP A 30 15.20 -38.08 101.52
CA ASP A 30 15.40 -39.49 101.17
C ASP A 30 16.05 -39.58 99.79
N ARG A 31 17.14 -40.33 99.71
CA ARG A 31 17.88 -40.54 98.47
C ARG A 31 17.01 -41.20 97.40
N HIS A 32 16.13 -42.14 97.76
CA HIS A 32 15.33 -42.87 96.78
C HIS A 32 14.24 -41.98 96.16
N GLU A 33 13.63 -41.11 96.97
CA GLU A 33 12.65 -40.14 96.51
C GLU A 33 13.30 -39.06 95.63
N VAL A 34 14.49 -38.59 96.01
CA VAL A 34 15.27 -37.63 95.21
C VAL A 34 15.70 -38.24 93.88
N ASP A 35 16.22 -39.47 93.86
CA ASP A 35 16.63 -40.16 92.63
C ASP A 35 15.41 -40.35 91.69
N SER A 36 14.27 -40.82 92.21
CA SER A 36 13.04 -40.97 91.40
C SER A 36 12.53 -39.64 90.83
N PHE A 37 12.68 -38.54 91.56
CA PHE A 37 12.31 -37.21 91.08
C PHE A 37 13.31 -36.69 90.03
N LEU A 38 14.60 -36.97 90.20
CA LEU A 38 15.62 -36.62 89.20
C LEU A 38 15.44 -37.40 87.91
N ASP A 39 15.07 -38.68 87.95
CA ASP A 39 14.72 -39.46 86.75
C ASP A 39 13.55 -38.83 85.98
N GLN A 40 12.52 -38.33 86.69
CA GLN A 40 11.42 -37.60 86.06
C GLN A 40 11.90 -36.28 85.44
N ILE A 41 12.72 -35.51 86.16
CA ILE A 41 13.32 -34.27 85.63
C ILE A 41 14.18 -34.56 84.40
N ILE A 42 14.97 -35.63 84.40
CA ILE A 42 15.83 -36.01 83.27
C ILE A 42 14.99 -36.26 82.01
N ASN A 43 13.88 -36.99 82.14
CA ASN A 43 12.97 -37.25 81.04
C ASN A 43 12.30 -35.96 80.54
N ASP A 44 11.67 -35.18 81.43
CA ASP A 44 10.98 -33.93 81.07
C ASP A 44 11.96 -32.90 80.46
N TYR A 45 13.21 -32.87 80.93
CA TYR A 45 14.25 -31.99 80.40
C TYR A 45 14.77 -32.45 79.04
N GLY A 46 14.84 -33.77 78.82
CA GLY A 46 15.13 -34.37 77.52
C GLY A 46 14.05 -34.01 76.50
N ASP A 47 12.79 -34.26 76.83
CA ASP A 47 11.65 -33.92 75.98
C ASP A 47 11.60 -32.42 75.66
N ALA A 48 11.87 -31.56 76.65
CA ALA A 48 11.92 -30.11 76.43
C ALA A 48 13.10 -29.68 75.53
N LEU A 49 14.25 -30.37 75.58
CA LEU A 49 15.38 -30.11 74.71
C LEU A 49 15.07 -30.53 73.27
N ASP A 50 14.47 -31.71 73.07
CA ASP A 50 14.07 -32.21 71.75
C ASP A 50 13.03 -31.28 71.12
N GLN A 51 11.99 -30.88 71.87
CA GLN A 51 11.02 -29.88 71.40
C GLN A 51 11.69 -28.54 71.05
N THR A 52 12.71 -28.12 71.80
CA THR A 52 13.45 -26.88 71.48
C THR A 52 14.22 -27.01 70.17
N VAL A 53 14.80 -28.18 69.89
CA VAL A 53 15.51 -28.46 68.63
C VAL A 53 14.52 -28.49 67.48
N ASP A 54 13.39 -29.19 67.62
CA ASP A 54 12.35 -29.26 66.60
C ASP A 54 11.79 -27.88 66.26
N LEU A 55 11.44 -27.07 67.28
CA LEU A 55 10.97 -25.70 67.08
C LEU A 55 12.02 -24.82 66.39
N LYS A 56 13.32 -24.98 66.71
CA LYS A 56 14.38 -24.24 66.03
C LYS A 56 14.50 -24.65 64.56
N ASN A 57 14.42 -25.95 64.27
CA ASN A 57 14.45 -26.46 62.91
C ASN A 57 13.24 -25.94 62.11
N GLU A 58 12.05 -25.92 62.71
CA GLU A 58 10.84 -25.37 62.10
C GLU A 58 11.00 -23.86 61.82
N ILE A 59 11.55 -23.09 62.75
CA ILE A 59 11.83 -21.66 62.54
C ILE A 59 12.77 -21.46 61.35
N VAL A 60 13.86 -22.23 61.26
CA VAL A 60 14.80 -22.13 60.13
C VAL A 60 14.10 -22.46 58.82
N HIS A 61 13.30 -23.53 58.80
CA HIS A 61 12.54 -23.91 57.62
C HIS A 61 11.54 -22.84 57.18
N LEU A 62 10.78 -22.27 58.12
CA LEU A 62 9.84 -21.19 57.84
C LEU A 62 10.55 -19.92 57.37
N GLN A 63 11.73 -19.60 57.93
CA GLN A 63 12.54 -18.47 57.47
C GLN A 63 13.02 -18.65 56.04
N GLU A 64 13.41 -19.86 55.65
CA GLU A 64 13.79 -20.19 54.28
C GLU A 64 12.61 -20.04 53.32
N GLN A 65 11.43 -20.58 53.67
CA GLN A 65 10.22 -20.40 52.88
C GLN A 65 9.84 -18.92 52.72
N VAL A 66 9.90 -18.14 53.80
CA VAL A 66 9.62 -16.69 53.74
C VAL A 66 10.63 -15.98 52.84
N SER A 67 11.90 -16.33 52.91
CA SER A 67 12.95 -15.77 52.05
C SER A 67 12.67 -16.06 50.57
N ASP A 68 12.28 -17.29 50.25
CA ASP A 68 11.98 -17.68 48.87
C ASP A 68 10.70 -17.04 48.34
N LEU A 69 9.65 -16.94 49.17
CA LEU A 69 8.44 -16.20 48.84
C LEU A 69 8.75 -14.71 48.61
N GLN A 70 9.61 -14.10 49.42
CA GLN A 70 10.03 -12.71 49.22
C GLN A 70 10.80 -12.52 47.90
N LYS A 71 11.65 -13.47 47.50
CA LYS A 71 12.32 -13.44 46.19
C LYS A 71 11.31 -13.54 45.05
N GLN A 72 10.34 -14.46 45.15
CA GLN A 72 9.29 -14.61 44.14
C GLN A 72 8.45 -13.34 44.02
N VAL A 73 8.03 -12.74 45.14
CA VAL A 73 7.27 -11.48 45.14
C VAL A 73 8.07 -10.36 44.46
N LYS A 74 9.38 -10.24 44.72
CA LYS A 74 10.23 -9.26 44.03
C LYS A 74 10.29 -9.50 42.53
N GLN A 75 10.41 -10.76 42.09
CA GLN A 75 10.39 -11.11 40.68
C GLN A 75 9.04 -10.79 40.03
N PHE A 76 7.92 -11.11 40.69
CA PHE A 76 6.59 -10.75 40.22
C PHE A 76 6.41 -9.24 40.09
N GLN A 77 6.86 -8.46 41.09
CA GLN A 77 6.79 -6.99 41.03
C GLN A 77 7.65 -6.42 39.88
N GLN A 78 8.85 -6.96 39.66
CA GLN A 78 9.68 -6.57 38.52
C GLN A 78 9.00 -6.88 37.19
N ASN A 79 8.43 -8.08 37.06
CA ASN A 79 7.72 -8.48 35.85
C ASN A 79 6.44 -7.65 35.62
N GLU A 80 5.70 -7.34 36.70
CA GLU A 80 4.52 -6.48 36.64
C GLU A 80 4.88 -5.09 36.13
N ASN A 81 5.96 -4.50 36.65
CA ASN A 81 6.45 -3.20 36.20
C ASN A 81 6.90 -3.24 34.72
N ALA A 82 7.68 -4.24 34.33
CA ALA A 82 8.10 -4.42 32.94
C ALA A 82 6.90 -4.60 32.00
N THR A 83 5.87 -5.33 32.44
CA THR A 83 4.63 -5.50 31.68
C THR A 83 3.85 -4.19 31.56
N LYS A 84 3.73 -3.41 32.65
CA LYS A 84 3.08 -2.09 32.61
C LYS A 84 3.80 -1.13 31.66
N GLU A 85 5.12 -1.11 31.68
CA GLU A 85 5.94 -0.32 30.76
C GLU A 85 5.76 -0.79 29.31
N ALA A 86 5.78 -2.11 29.07
CA ALA A 86 5.56 -2.67 27.74
C ALA A 86 4.18 -2.31 27.18
N VAL A 87 3.12 -2.40 27.99
CA VAL A 87 1.76 -2.00 27.61
C VAL A 87 1.66 -0.49 27.36
N GLY A 88 2.28 0.33 28.21
CA GLY A 88 2.35 1.79 28.01
C GLY A 88 3.04 2.16 26.70
N ASN A 89 4.18 1.53 26.42
CA ASN A 89 4.93 1.73 25.18
C ASN A 89 4.16 1.24 23.95
N ALA A 90 3.48 0.09 24.05
CA ALA A 90 2.64 -0.43 22.98
C ALA A 90 1.48 0.52 22.67
N LYS A 91 0.85 1.11 23.69
CA LYS A 91 -0.21 2.11 23.51
C LYS A 91 0.29 3.37 22.80
N ILE A 92 1.43 3.92 23.23
CA ILE A 92 2.04 5.09 22.58
C ILE A 92 2.37 4.79 21.11
N LYS A 93 2.92 3.61 20.83
CA LYS A 93 3.22 3.18 19.45
C LYS A 93 1.94 3.04 18.62
N ALA A 94 0.89 2.45 19.16
CA ALA A 94 -0.39 2.32 18.48
C ALA A 94 -1.00 3.69 18.17
N GLU A 95 -1.00 4.62 19.14
CA GLU A 95 -1.47 6.00 18.94
C GLU A 95 -0.67 6.72 17.85
N ARG A 96 0.66 6.54 17.83
CA ARG A 96 1.51 7.10 16.77
C ARG A 96 1.15 6.53 15.39
N ILE A 97 1.01 5.21 15.27
CA ILE A 97 0.64 4.56 14.02
C ILE A 97 -0.72 5.08 13.52
N ILE A 98 -1.70 5.22 14.41
CA ILE A 98 -3.02 5.77 14.05
C ILE A 98 -2.89 7.22 13.57
N ASN A 99 -2.10 8.04 14.26
CA ASN A 99 -1.89 9.43 13.87
C ASN A 99 -1.20 9.53 12.50
N ASP A 100 -0.08 8.83 12.32
CA ASP A 100 0.69 8.81 11.07
C ASP A 100 -0.19 8.31 9.90
N ALA A 101 -0.94 7.23 10.10
CA ALA A 101 -1.88 6.72 9.11
C ALA A 101 -3.00 7.72 8.78
N THR A 102 -3.51 8.44 9.79
CA THR A 102 -4.54 9.47 9.60
C THR A 102 -3.99 10.66 8.81
N VAL A 103 -2.79 11.12 9.13
CA VAL A 103 -2.11 12.21 8.41
C VAL A 103 -1.85 11.80 6.96
N GLN A 104 -1.34 10.58 6.73
CA GLN A 104 -1.10 10.07 5.39
C GLN A 104 -2.39 9.92 4.59
N ALA A 105 -3.46 9.40 5.19
CA ALA A 105 -4.76 9.27 4.55
C ALA A 105 -5.35 10.63 4.17
N ASN A 106 -5.26 11.62 5.07
CA ASN A 106 -5.72 12.98 4.79
C ASN A 106 -4.92 13.64 3.67
N ASN A 107 -3.59 13.53 3.69
CA ASN A 107 -2.72 14.06 2.64
C ASN A 107 -3.02 13.41 1.28
N THR A 108 -3.13 12.07 1.25
CA THR A 108 -3.47 11.33 0.02
C THR A 108 -4.84 11.74 -0.51
N THR A 109 -5.83 11.92 0.38
CA THR A 109 -7.17 12.37 -0.01
C THR A 109 -7.15 13.80 -0.55
N GLU A 110 -6.35 14.68 0.05
CA GLU A 110 -6.20 16.06 -0.41
C GLU A 110 -5.53 16.11 -1.78
N GLN A 111 -4.45 15.34 -1.98
CA GLN A 111 -3.80 15.22 -3.29
C GLN A 111 -4.75 14.64 -4.35
N ALA A 112 -5.47 13.56 -4.02
CA ALA A 112 -6.42 12.96 -4.93
C ALA A 112 -7.55 13.93 -5.32
N LYS A 113 -8.01 14.78 -4.39
CA LYS A 113 -8.97 15.84 -4.67
C LYS A 113 -8.41 16.88 -5.63
N ILE A 114 -7.19 17.36 -5.37
CA ILE A 114 -6.49 18.32 -6.24
C ILE A 114 -6.35 17.76 -7.65
N ASP A 115 -5.90 16.52 -7.78
CA ASP A 115 -5.71 15.86 -9.08
C ASP A 115 -7.05 15.66 -9.81
N THR A 116 -8.09 15.23 -9.09
CA THR A 116 -9.44 15.06 -9.65
C THR A 116 -10.01 16.40 -10.12
N ASP A 117 -9.87 17.46 -9.32
CA ASP A 117 -10.34 18.80 -9.66
C ASP A 117 -9.59 19.35 -10.89
N TYR A 118 -8.28 19.11 -10.96
CA TYR A 118 -7.46 19.47 -12.11
C TYR A 118 -7.91 18.75 -13.39
N GLN A 119 -8.10 17.43 -13.34
CA GLN A 119 -8.61 16.64 -14.48
C GLN A 119 -10.01 17.10 -14.90
N ARG A 120 -10.88 17.40 -13.93
CA ARG A 120 -12.22 17.92 -14.21
C ARG A 120 -12.16 19.26 -14.95
N GLN A 121 -11.25 20.15 -14.55
CA GLN A 121 -11.06 21.43 -15.23
C GLN A 121 -10.55 21.25 -16.67
N GLN A 122 -9.61 20.32 -16.89
CA GLN A 122 -9.15 19.98 -18.24
C GLN A 122 -10.29 19.45 -19.11
N LEU A 123 -11.09 18.52 -18.59
CA LEU A 123 -12.24 17.96 -19.30
C LEU A 123 -13.24 19.05 -19.69
N GLU A 124 -13.54 19.97 -18.78
CA GLU A 124 -14.44 21.09 -19.07
C GLU A 124 -13.87 22.02 -20.15
N THR A 125 -12.56 22.26 -20.14
CA THR A 125 -11.88 23.06 -21.17
C THR A 125 -11.98 22.37 -22.53
N ILE A 126 -11.62 21.08 -22.61
CA ILE A 126 -11.72 20.27 -23.84
C ILE A 126 -13.15 20.24 -24.37
N LYS A 127 -14.13 20.07 -23.48
CA LYS A 127 -15.55 20.10 -23.85
C LYS A 127 -15.96 21.45 -24.43
N SER A 128 -15.51 22.55 -23.81
CA SER A 128 -15.79 23.89 -24.32
C SER A 128 -15.13 24.15 -25.67
N ASP A 129 -13.91 23.66 -25.86
CA ASP A 129 -13.17 23.74 -27.13
C ASP A 129 -13.84 22.91 -28.21
N TYR A 130 -14.32 21.70 -27.86
CA TYR A 130 -15.10 20.85 -28.75
C TYR A 130 -16.38 21.54 -29.23
N GLU A 131 -17.15 22.15 -28.32
CA GLU A 131 -18.36 22.91 -28.70
C GLU A 131 -18.03 24.13 -29.57
N ARG A 132 -16.91 24.81 -29.32
CA ARG A 132 -16.43 25.92 -30.17
C ARG A 132 -16.12 25.43 -31.58
N VAL A 133 -15.30 24.39 -31.73
CA VAL A 133 -14.92 23.81 -33.03
C VAL A 133 -16.15 23.30 -33.78
N LYS A 134 -17.06 22.61 -33.09
CA LYS A 134 -18.33 22.14 -33.66
C LYS A 134 -19.17 23.29 -34.22
N LYS A 135 -19.23 24.42 -33.51
CA LYS A 135 -19.92 25.63 -33.98
C LYS A 135 -19.24 26.24 -35.21
N GLU A 136 -17.92 26.35 -35.20
CA GLU A 136 -17.13 26.85 -36.33
C GLU A 136 -17.30 25.96 -37.58
N ALA A 137 -17.20 24.63 -37.41
CA ALA A 137 -17.41 23.66 -38.47
C ALA A 137 -18.84 23.71 -39.03
N SER A 138 -19.85 23.85 -38.15
CA SER A 138 -21.24 24.02 -38.58
C SER A 138 -21.44 25.32 -39.37
N GLY A 139 -20.82 26.42 -38.93
CA GLY A 139 -20.84 27.70 -39.65
C GLY A 139 -20.15 27.62 -41.02
N TYR A 140 -18.99 26.97 -41.10
CA TYR A 140 -18.27 26.74 -42.34
C TYR A 140 -19.06 25.86 -43.31
N ARG A 141 -19.71 24.80 -42.79
CA ARG A 141 -20.60 23.95 -43.59
C ARG A 141 -21.74 24.76 -44.20
N SER A 142 -22.42 25.59 -43.40
CA SER A 142 -23.48 26.47 -43.91
C SER A 142 -22.95 27.48 -44.92
N TYR A 143 -21.75 28.03 -44.70
CA TYR A 143 -21.10 28.94 -45.64
C TYR A 143 -20.79 28.28 -46.99
N ILE A 144 -20.24 27.06 -46.99
CA ILE A 144 -20.01 26.30 -48.24
C ILE A 144 -21.34 26.00 -48.92
N GLN A 145 -22.35 25.55 -48.19
CA GLN A 145 -23.67 25.27 -48.76
C GLN A 145 -24.26 26.50 -49.44
N ASP A 146 -24.18 27.67 -48.80
CA ASP A 146 -24.61 28.95 -49.38
C ASP A 146 -23.75 29.37 -50.59
N LEU A 147 -22.43 29.19 -50.54
CA LEU A 147 -21.53 29.48 -51.66
C LEU A 147 -21.84 28.60 -52.88
N LEU A 148 -22.02 27.30 -52.68
CA LEU A 148 -22.38 26.36 -53.74
C LEU A 148 -23.77 26.65 -54.28
N GLN A 149 -24.74 26.95 -53.42
CA GLN A 149 -26.08 27.36 -53.84
C GLN A 149 -26.02 28.61 -54.72
N LYS A 150 -25.25 29.63 -54.33
CA LYS A 150 -25.01 30.83 -55.15
C LYS A 150 -24.30 30.53 -56.46
N ALA A 151 -23.34 29.61 -56.46
CA ALA A 151 -22.66 29.18 -57.69
C ALA A 151 -23.63 28.47 -58.64
N ILE A 152 -24.53 27.63 -58.12
CA ILE A 152 -25.60 26.98 -58.88
C ILE A 152 -26.60 28.02 -59.39
N GLU A 153 -27.04 28.96 -58.56
CA GLU A 153 -27.93 30.06 -58.97
C GLU A 153 -27.30 30.88 -60.11
N ASN A 154 -26.01 31.22 -60.00
CA ASN A 154 -25.28 31.94 -61.04
C ASN A 154 -25.07 31.10 -62.33
N LEU A 155 -24.95 29.77 -62.24
CA LEU A 155 -24.82 28.91 -63.42
C LEU A 155 -26.17 28.65 -64.11
N ASN A 156 -27.26 28.63 -63.33
CA ASN A 156 -28.63 28.54 -63.84
C ASN A 156 -29.09 29.81 -64.57
N ASP A 157 -28.35 30.91 -64.48
CA ASP A 157 -28.59 32.06 -65.34
C ASP A 157 -28.21 31.71 -66.79
N GLU A 158 -29.19 31.34 -67.62
CA GLU A 158 -29.08 31.11 -69.09
C GLU A 158 -28.40 32.25 -69.86
N ASN A 159 -28.11 33.37 -69.19
CA ASN A 159 -27.38 34.51 -69.68
C ASN A 159 -25.93 34.20 -70.05
N TRP A 160 -25.28 33.21 -69.42
CA TRP A 160 -23.89 32.87 -69.78
C TRP A 160 -23.80 32.27 -71.18
N GLN A 161 -24.82 31.51 -71.62
CA GLN A 161 -24.90 30.97 -72.97
C GLN A 161 -25.01 32.10 -74.00
N LYS A 162 -25.91 33.06 -73.76
CA LYS A 162 -26.06 34.27 -74.59
C LYS A 162 -24.79 35.12 -74.64
N ALA A 163 -24.10 35.26 -73.52
CA ALA A 163 -22.85 36.02 -73.43
C ALA A 163 -21.70 35.34 -74.18
N LEU A 164 -21.64 34.00 -74.16
CA LEU A 164 -20.67 33.22 -74.91
C LEU A 164 -20.91 33.35 -76.43
N ASP A 165 -22.17 33.21 -76.85
CA ASP A 165 -22.56 33.37 -78.25
C ASP A 165 -22.27 34.77 -78.80
N GLN A 166 -22.51 35.82 -78.01
CA GLN A 166 -22.14 37.18 -78.39
C GLN A 166 -20.63 37.37 -78.55
N TYR A 167 -19.80 36.65 -77.79
CA TYR A 167 -18.35 36.76 -77.88
C TYR A 167 -17.77 36.01 -79.09
N PHE A 168 -18.32 34.85 -79.41
CA PHE A 168 -17.90 34.02 -80.54
C PHE A 168 -18.65 34.31 -81.85
N ASP A 169 -19.56 35.29 -81.84
CA ASP A 169 -20.46 35.64 -82.95
C ASP A 169 -21.24 34.41 -83.49
N THR A 170 -21.65 33.50 -82.60
CA THR A 170 -22.46 32.33 -82.96
C THR A 170 -23.95 32.64 -82.84
N GLU A 171 -24.69 32.51 -83.95
CA GLU A 171 -26.14 32.70 -83.94
C GLU A 171 -26.84 31.40 -83.50
N ARG A 172 -27.32 31.33 -82.26
CA ARG A 172 -28.15 30.23 -81.74
C ARG A 172 -29.55 30.69 -81.33
N PHE A 173 -30.55 29.82 -81.48
CA PHE A 173 -31.93 30.07 -81.11
C PHE A 173 -32.15 29.52 -79.71
N TYR A 174 -32.60 30.39 -78.82
CA TYR A 174 -32.87 30.09 -77.41
C TYR A 174 -34.37 29.95 -77.20
N PRO A 175 -34.89 28.72 -76.99
CA PRO A 175 -36.31 28.50 -76.73
C PRO A 175 -36.73 29.10 -75.37
N PRO A 176 -37.96 29.65 -75.23
CA PRO A 176 -38.47 30.18 -73.95
C PRO A 176 -38.67 29.15 -72.83
N ASP A 177 -38.57 27.84 -73.15
CA ASP A 177 -38.82 26.72 -72.23
C ASP A 177 -37.53 26.21 -71.56
N GLY A 178 -36.38 26.87 -71.79
CA GLY A 178 -35.09 26.51 -71.20
C GLY A 178 -34.42 25.26 -71.81
N ALA A 179 -34.91 24.79 -72.95
CA ALA A 179 -34.29 23.70 -73.72
C ALA A 179 -32.94 24.13 -74.35
N GLU A 180 -32.10 23.16 -74.72
CA GLU A 180 -30.78 23.41 -75.32
C GLU A 180 -30.87 24.27 -76.59
N PRO A 181 -29.96 25.26 -76.76
CA PRO A 181 -29.99 26.16 -77.90
C PRO A 181 -29.52 25.50 -79.20
N ILE A 182 -30.27 25.71 -80.29
CA ILE A 182 -29.97 25.18 -81.64
C ILE A 182 -29.26 26.23 -82.51
N MET A 183 -28.27 25.84 -83.32
CA MET A 183 -27.55 26.74 -84.24
C MET A 183 -28.51 27.25 -85.35
N LEU A 184 -28.43 28.53 -85.72
CA LEU A 184 -29.25 29.11 -86.83
C LEU A 184 -28.58 28.97 -88.21
N THR A 185 -27.29 28.67 -88.27
CA THR A 185 -26.59 28.50 -89.53
C THR A 185 -26.73 27.06 -90.00
N ASP A 186 -27.43 26.89 -91.12
CA ASP A 186 -27.55 25.66 -91.89
C ASP A 186 -26.17 25.25 -92.44
N GLU A 187 -25.40 24.51 -91.66
CA GLU A 187 -24.64 23.39 -92.19
C GLU A 187 -25.17 22.18 -91.43
N ASP A 188 -26.00 21.39 -92.13
CA ASP A 188 -26.23 20.00 -91.79
C ASP A 188 -24.84 19.37 -91.65
N GLU A 189 -24.36 19.17 -90.41
CA GLU A 189 -23.38 18.12 -90.18
C GLU A 189 -24.15 16.83 -90.43
N ASP A 190 -24.00 16.35 -91.66
CA ASP A 190 -24.29 14.99 -92.07
C ASP A 190 -23.77 14.07 -90.97
N VAL A 191 -24.69 13.31 -90.39
CA VAL A 191 -24.35 12.13 -89.60
C VAL A 191 -23.67 11.17 -90.58
N ASP A 192 -22.34 11.19 -90.61
CA ASP A 192 -21.57 10.13 -91.27
C ASP A 192 -21.76 8.85 -90.44
N GLU A 193 -22.72 8.04 -90.91
CA GLU A 193 -22.71 6.60 -90.70
C GLU A 193 -21.43 6.02 -91.34
N ASP A 194 -20.72 5.22 -90.55
CA ASP A 194 -19.73 4.19 -90.91
C ASP A 194 -18.23 4.58 -90.97
N GLU A 195 -17.51 4.35 -89.87
CA GLU A 195 -16.20 3.68 -89.92
C GLU A 195 -16.18 2.49 -88.96
N ASP A 196 -16.24 1.28 -89.54
CA ASP A 196 -15.77 0.05 -88.93
C ASP A 196 -14.28 0.19 -88.58
N ILE A 197 -13.93 0.06 -87.29
CA ILE A 197 -12.61 -0.40 -86.88
C ILE A 197 -12.82 -1.64 -86.02
N ASP A 198 -12.67 -2.80 -86.66
CA ASP A 198 -12.28 -4.03 -85.99
C ASP A 198 -10.87 -3.81 -85.40
N GLU A 199 -10.75 -3.86 -84.08
CA GLU A 199 -9.52 -4.33 -83.43
C GLU A 199 -9.91 -5.21 -82.24
N ASP A 200 -9.69 -6.50 -82.44
CA ASP A 200 -9.73 -7.55 -81.43
C ASP A 200 -8.77 -7.23 -80.27
N GLU A 201 -9.23 -7.34 -79.03
CA GLU A 201 -8.39 -7.87 -77.95
C GLU A 201 -9.27 -8.62 -76.94
N ASP A 202 -9.32 -9.93 -77.10
CA ASP A 202 -9.72 -10.88 -76.05
C ASP A 202 -8.74 -10.76 -74.89
N ILE A 203 -9.22 -10.37 -73.70
CA ILE A 203 -8.66 -10.80 -72.43
C ILE A 203 -9.82 -11.23 -71.52
N ASP A 204 -9.94 -12.55 -71.39
CA ASP A 204 -10.63 -13.24 -70.29
C ASP A 204 -10.09 -12.75 -68.94
N GLU A 205 -10.96 -12.51 -67.96
CA GLU A 205 -10.90 -13.14 -66.64
C GLU A 205 -12.00 -12.57 -65.72
N ASP A 206 -12.94 -13.45 -65.36
CA ASP A 206 -13.48 -13.67 -64.02
C ASP A 206 -13.56 -12.47 -63.05
N ALA A 207 -14.77 -12.08 -62.67
CA ALA A 207 -15.27 -12.28 -61.30
C ALA A 207 -16.59 -11.51 -61.06
N ASP A 208 -17.48 -12.18 -60.34
CA ASP A 208 -18.71 -11.66 -59.76
C ASP A 208 -18.51 -10.35 -58.98
N ASP A 209 -19.42 -9.38 -59.15
CA ASP A 209 -19.64 -8.31 -58.17
C ASP A 209 -21.15 -8.04 -58.03
N GLU A 210 -21.87 -9.05 -57.54
CA GLU A 210 -22.98 -8.82 -56.61
C GLU A 210 -22.39 -8.91 -55.19
N LEU A 211 -21.98 -7.78 -54.62
CA LEU A 211 -21.81 -7.67 -53.17
C LEU A 211 -23.04 -7.01 -52.56
N ASP A 212 -24.00 -7.89 -52.29
CA ASP A 212 -25.00 -7.69 -51.25
C ASP A 212 -24.32 -7.64 -49.87
N ASN A 213 -25.08 -7.08 -48.95
CA ASN A 213 -24.74 -6.67 -47.61
C ASN A 213 -24.17 -7.77 -46.68
N ASP A 214 -23.62 -7.28 -45.57
CA ASP A 214 -23.40 -7.95 -44.28
C ASP A 214 -22.02 -8.59 -44.03
N ILE A 215 -21.09 -7.77 -43.53
CA ILE A 215 -20.07 -8.24 -42.59
C ILE A 215 -20.04 -7.30 -41.38
N ASP A 216 -20.72 -7.75 -40.32
CA ASP A 216 -20.34 -7.47 -38.94
C ASP A 216 -18.94 -8.04 -38.70
N ASP A 217 -17.89 -7.22 -38.85
CA ASP A 217 -16.57 -7.53 -38.30
C ASP A 217 -16.40 -6.81 -36.96
N GLU A 218 -17.01 -7.44 -35.97
CA GLU A 218 -16.68 -7.31 -34.57
C GLU A 218 -15.22 -7.77 -34.40
N VAL A 219 -14.28 -6.83 -34.34
CA VAL A 219 -12.89 -7.12 -33.98
C VAL A 219 -12.84 -7.60 -32.53
N ASN A 220 -12.91 -8.92 -32.40
CA ASN A 220 -12.63 -9.66 -31.20
C ASN A 220 -11.14 -9.51 -30.83
N PHE A 221 -10.86 -8.57 -29.92
CA PHE A 221 -9.57 -8.45 -29.23
C PHE A 221 -9.60 -9.36 -27.99
N GLU A 222 -9.51 -10.67 -28.21
CA GLU A 222 -9.18 -11.60 -27.15
C GLU A 222 -7.68 -11.48 -26.85
N GLN A 223 -7.38 -10.75 -25.78
CA GLN A 223 -6.09 -10.81 -25.11
C GLN A 223 -6.31 -11.56 -23.79
N ASP A 224 -5.65 -12.72 -23.69
CA ASP A 224 -5.68 -13.65 -22.56
C ASP A 224 -5.65 -12.93 -21.20
N ILE A 225 -6.75 -13.08 -20.45
CA ILE A 225 -6.83 -12.65 -19.06
C ILE A 225 -6.34 -13.83 -18.21
N ASP A 226 -5.08 -13.78 -17.80
CA ASP A 226 -4.54 -14.66 -16.76
C ASP A 226 -5.21 -14.26 -15.43
N GLU A 227 -6.20 -15.06 -15.01
CA GLU A 227 -6.83 -14.99 -13.70
C GLU A 227 -5.75 -15.19 -12.63
N ASN A 228 -5.27 -14.12 -11.98
CA ASN A 228 -4.86 -14.05 -10.55
C ASN A 228 -4.02 -12.79 -10.24
N ASN A 229 -4.55 -11.57 -10.35
CA ASN A 229 -4.13 -10.45 -9.47
C ASN A 229 -5.04 -9.21 -9.64
N ASP A 230 -6.05 -9.06 -8.79
CA ASP A 230 -6.90 -7.86 -8.78
C ASP A 230 -6.30 -6.82 -7.81
N SER A 231 -5.47 -5.93 -8.36
CA SER A 231 -5.08 -4.65 -7.74
C SER A 231 -4.58 -3.68 -8.83
N PRO A 232 -5.15 -2.47 -8.95
CA PRO A 232 -4.73 -1.52 -9.99
C PRO A 232 -3.30 -1.01 -9.71
N GLN A 233 -2.39 -1.22 -10.66
CA GLN A 233 -1.04 -0.65 -10.62
C GLN A 233 -1.04 0.76 -11.23
N PRO A 234 -0.36 1.75 -10.62
CA PRO A 234 -0.17 3.06 -11.23
C PRO A 234 0.80 2.94 -12.41
N MET A 235 0.51 3.63 -13.52
CA MET A 235 1.40 3.73 -14.67
C MET A 235 2.73 4.36 -14.26
N SER A 236 3.79 3.53 -14.22
CA SER A 236 5.17 3.98 -14.02
C SER A 236 5.72 4.50 -15.35
N GLY A 237 5.92 5.81 -15.43
CA GLY A 237 6.74 6.43 -16.48
C GLY A 237 8.16 5.89 -16.41
N ASP A 238 8.68 5.47 -17.56
CA ASP A 238 10.04 4.98 -17.73
C ASP A 238 11.06 6.03 -17.27
N SER A 239 11.89 5.66 -16.29
CA SER A 239 13.09 6.37 -15.90
C SER A 239 14.10 5.32 -15.43
N PRO A 240 15.19 5.10 -16.18
CA PRO A 240 16.10 4.01 -15.88
C PRO A 240 17.04 4.46 -14.76
N HIS A 241 16.69 4.13 -13.51
CA HIS A 241 17.67 4.08 -12.43
C HIS A 241 17.50 2.79 -11.64
N THR A 242 18.26 1.77 -12.04
CA THR A 242 18.39 0.52 -11.30
C THR A 242 19.45 0.69 -10.22
N GLU A 243 19.06 0.91 -8.97
CA GLU A 243 19.91 0.59 -7.83
C GLU A 243 19.74 -0.91 -7.52
N THR A 244 20.70 -1.72 -7.93
CA THR A 244 20.79 -3.13 -7.49
C THR A 244 21.34 -3.16 -6.07
N VAL A 245 20.48 -3.39 -5.08
CA VAL A 245 20.93 -3.72 -3.71
C VAL A 245 21.36 -5.19 -3.70
N ASN A 246 22.68 -5.41 -3.72
CA ASN A 246 23.26 -6.71 -3.49
C ASN A 246 23.39 -6.94 -1.97
N THR A 247 22.52 -7.77 -1.39
CA THR A 247 22.69 -8.23 -0.01
C THR A 247 23.50 -9.52 0.02
N GLU A 248 24.81 -9.41 -0.11
CA GLU A 248 25.71 -10.43 0.41
C GLU A 248 26.38 -9.96 1.69
N ASN A 249 26.04 -10.71 2.73
CA ASN A 249 26.57 -10.75 4.07
C ASN A 249 28.11 -10.67 4.14
N VAL A 250 28.66 -9.58 4.69
CA VAL A 250 29.99 -9.61 5.31
C VAL A 250 29.94 -8.83 6.62
N ASN A 251 30.23 -9.58 7.67
CA ASN A 251 30.46 -9.19 9.05
C ASN A 251 31.75 -8.36 9.12
N ASP A 252 31.71 -7.08 9.47
CA ASP A 252 32.90 -6.44 10.05
C ASP A 252 32.61 -5.20 10.91
N SER A 253 33.45 -5.07 11.92
CA SER A 253 33.28 -4.21 13.09
C SER A 253 33.67 -2.75 12.85
N ASN A 254 33.08 -1.85 13.64
CA ASN A 254 33.64 -0.56 14.07
C ASN A 254 33.96 0.50 12.99
N ASN A 255 33.15 1.57 12.93
CA ASN A 255 33.48 2.92 13.41
C ASN A 255 32.46 3.92 12.85
N GLY A 256 32.13 4.96 13.62
CA GLY A 256 31.02 5.88 13.35
C GLY A 256 31.06 6.53 11.95
N SER A 257 29.97 6.40 11.20
CA SER A 257 29.85 6.97 9.86
C SER A 257 28.58 7.81 9.76
N ARG A 258 28.75 9.13 9.72
CA ARG A 258 27.73 10.05 9.19
C ARG A 258 27.82 9.97 7.66
N PRO A 259 26.71 9.85 6.92
CA PRO A 259 26.77 9.81 5.47
C PRO A 259 27.35 11.13 4.94
N THR A 260 28.49 11.05 4.25
CA THR A 260 29.05 12.18 3.50
C THR A 260 28.57 12.10 2.06
N VAL A 261 27.84 13.13 1.62
CA VAL A 261 27.40 13.29 0.25
C VAL A 261 28.56 13.83 -0.57
N ILE A 262 29.06 13.06 -1.52
CA ILE A 262 30.10 13.49 -2.46
C ILE A 262 29.40 13.83 -3.78
N PHE A 263 29.60 15.05 -4.27
CA PHE A 263 29.00 15.50 -5.52
C PHE A 263 29.89 15.15 -6.73
N PRO A 264 29.32 14.95 -7.93
CA PRO A 264 30.07 14.55 -9.13
C PRO A 264 31.22 15.47 -9.57
N ASN A 265 31.32 16.68 -9.00
CA ASN A 265 32.35 17.67 -9.35
C ASN A 265 33.64 17.56 -8.52
N ASP A 266 33.68 16.72 -7.48
CA ASP A 266 34.83 16.66 -6.56
C ASP A 266 36.03 15.83 -7.07
N TYR A 267 35.93 15.23 -8.26
CA TYR A 267 36.99 14.38 -8.85
C TYR A 267 38.07 15.12 -9.63
N LYS A 268 38.05 16.46 -9.70
CA LYS A 268 39.11 17.23 -10.37
C LYS A 268 39.96 17.95 -9.35
N ASN A 269 40.94 17.23 -8.79
CA ASN A 269 42.26 17.77 -8.42
C ASN A 269 43.09 16.68 -7.69
N HIS A 270 43.50 15.64 -8.41
CA HIS A 270 44.71 14.88 -8.05
C HIS A 270 45.33 14.29 -9.31
N LYS A 271 46.30 15.02 -9.88
CA LYS A 271 47.41 14.45 -10.63
C LYS A 271 48.64 15.30 -10.40
#